data_AF-A0A2E3XR63-F1
#
_entry.id   AF-A0A2E3XR63-F1
#
_cell.length_a   1.000
_cell.length_b   1.000
_cell.length_c   1.000
_cell.angle_alpha   90.00
_cell.angle_beta   90.00
_cell.angle_gamma   90.00
#
_symmetry.space_group_name_H-M   'P 1'
#
loop_
_entity.id
_entity.type
_entity.pdbx_description
1 polymer ?
#
loop_
_entity_poly.entity_id
_entity_poly.type
_entity_poly.pdbx_seq_one_letter_code
_entity_poly.pdbx_strand_id
1 'polypeptide(L)' 'MSGGHSNVKVEIDPKGAERAIRKFKRMCEAFGITKEYRARKEYKKPSIKKKEKLKAAMKRNAKSKRKMESSRKKI' A
#
# COMPACT_ATOMS: atom_id res chain seq x y z
N MET A 1 -6.82 -16.68 -23.62
CA MET A 1 -5.92 -15.89 -22.77
C MET A 1 -6.69 -15.21 -21.64
N SER A 2 -7.34 -15.98 -20.76
CA SER A 2 -8.19 -15.45 -19.68
C SER A 2 -7.87 -16.18 -18.38
N GLY A 3 -6.71 -15.87 -17.80
CA GLY A 3 -6.44 -16.21 -16.40
C GLY A 3 -7.20 -15.22 -15.53
N GLY A 4 -8.13 -15.70 -14.70
CA GLY A 4 -8.92 -14.87 -13.79
C GLY A 4 -8.00 -13.95 -12.97
N HIS A 5 -8.29 -12.64 -13.02
CA HIS A 5 -7.44 -11.63 -12.38
C HIS A 5 -7.62 -11.65 -10.86
N SER A 6 -6.83 -12.47 -10.17
CA SER A 6 -6.74 -12.41 -8.70
C SER A 6 -5.71 -11.37 -8.29
N ASN A 7 -6.15 -10.31 -7.59
CA ASN A 7 -5.25 -9.22 -7.15
C ASN A 7 -4.29 -9.64 -6.03
N VAL A 8 -4.66 -10.62 -5.20
CA VAL A 8 -3.81 -11.15 -4.10
C VAL A 8 -4.03 -12.66 -4.00
N LYS A 9 -2.95 -13.44 -4.15
CA LYS A 9 -2.91 -14.88 -3.86
C LYS A 9 -1.89 -15.14 -2.76
N VAL A 10 -2.28 -15.90 -1.73
CA VAL A 10 -1.38 -16.37 -0.68
C VAL A 10 -1.55 -17.87 -0.54
N GLU A 11 -0.46 -18.60 -0.70
CA GLU A 11 -0.41 -20.03 -0.43
C GLU A 11 -0.05 -20.25 1.04
N ILE A 12 -0.68 -21.26 1.64
CA ILE A 12 -0.50 -21.59 3.06
C ILE A 12 0.73 -22.47 3.18
N ASP A 13 1.78 -21.92 3.79
CA ASP A 13 2.96 -22.70 4.15
C ASP A 13 2.64 -23.66 5.32
N PRO A 14 3.30 -24.82 5.44
CA PRO A 14 3.13 -25.76 6.57
C PRO A 14 3.55 -25.15 7.91
N LYS A 15 4.19 -23.96 7.90
CA LYS A 15 4.60 -23.19 9.08
C LYS A 15 3.43 -22.51 9.83
N GLY A 16 2.18 -22.73 9.39
CA GLY A 16 0.96 -22.38 10.12
C GLY A 16 0.06 -21.35 9.41
N ALA A 17 -1.25 -21.57 9.49
CA ALA A 17 -2.28 -20.75 8.81
C ALA A 17 -2.30 -19.28 9.28
N GLU A 18 -1.99 -19.01 10.54
CA GLU A 18 -2.02 -17.66 11.10
C GLU A 18 -0.98 -16.73 10.44
N ARG A 19 0.17 -17.30 10.06
CA ARG A 19 1.22 -16.57 9.34
C ARG A 19 0.77 -16.20 7.93
N ALA A 20 0.04 -17.09 7.26
CA ALA A 20 -0.53 -16.83 5.95
C ALA A 20 -1.57 -15.70 5.99
N ILE A 21 -2.42 -15.65 7.02
CA ILE A 21 -3.41 -14.58 7.23
C ILE A 21 -2.72 -13.21 7.42
N ARG A 22 -1.66 -13.16 8.23
CA ARG A 22 -0.89 -11.91 8.42
C ARG A 22 -0.22 -11.46 7.11
N LYS A 23 0.31 -12.41 6.33
CA LYS A 23 0.91 -12.15 5.01
C LYS A 23 -0.14 -11.61 4.03
N PHE A 24 -1.32 -12.21 3.99
CA PHE A 24 -2.45 -11.75 3.19
C PHE A 24 -2.86 -10.31 3.53
N LYS A 25 -3.04 -10.00 4.82
CA LYS A 25 -3.36 -8.64 5.26
C LYS A 25 -2.30 -7.63 4.81
N ARG A 26 -1.01 -7.97 4.96
CA ARG A 26 0.10 -7.12 4.52
C ARG A 26 0.12 -6.93 3.01
N MET A 27 -0.19 -7.98 2.24
CA MET A 27 -0.31 -7.89 0.79
C MET A 27 -1.47 -6.96 0.40
N CYS A 28 -2.65 -7.12 0.98
CA CYS A 28 -3.80 -6.24 0.73
C CYS A 28 -3.48 -4.76 1.02
N GLU A 29 -2.72 -4.48 2.08
CA GLU A 29 -2.24 -3.13 2.40
C GLU A 29 -1.20 -2.63 1.40
N ALA A 30 -0.27 -3.48 0.97
CA ALA A 30 0.79 -3.14 0.01
C ALA A 30 0.24 -2.86 -1.39
N PHE A 31 -0.68 -3.70 -1.88
CA PHE A 31 -1.42 -3.48 -3.13
C PHE A 31 -2.37 -2.29 -3.05
N GLY A 32 -2.64 -1.77 -1.84
CA GLY A 32 -3.45 -0.57 -1.64
C GLY A 32 -4.95 -0.79 -1.78
N ILE A 33 -5.42 -2.04 -1.74
CA ILE A 33 -6.83 -2.43 -1.91
C ILE A 33 -7.72 -1.70 -0.88
N THR A 34 -7.30 -1.66 0.38
CA THR A 34 -8.04 -0.97 1.45
C THR A 34 -8.09 0.54 1.24
N LYS A 35 -7.03 1.13 0.68
CA LYS A 35 -6.97 2.56 0.37
C LYS A 35 -7.87 2.91 -0.80
N GLU A 36 -7.88 2.08 -1.82
CA GLU A 36 -8.75 2.23 -2.98
C GLU A 36 -10.22 2.10 -2.60
N TYR A 37 -10.56 1.09 -1.80
CA TYR A 37 -11.91 0.93 -1.26
C TYR A 37 -12.37 2.20 -0.53
N ARG A 38 -11.55 2.75 0.37
CA ARG A 38 -11.86 4.01 1.07
C ARG A 38 -12.00 5.21 0.13
N ALA A 39 -11.20 5.29 -0.93
CA ALA A 39 -11.25 6.37 -1.89
C ALA A 39 -12.49 6.29 -2.82
N ARG A 40 -13.04 5.08 -3.02
CA ARG A 40 -14.22 4.84 -3.85
C ARG A 40 -15.55 5.02 -3.11
N LYS A 41 -15.54 5.00 -1.76
CA LYS A 41 -16.76 5.15 -0.95
C LYS A 41 -17.53 6.46 -1.19
N GLU A 42 -16.83 7.55 -1.51
CA GLU A 42 -17.42 8.87 -1.69
C GLU A 42 -16.93 9.50 -3.00
N TYR A 43 -17.81 10.22 -3.70
CA TYR A 43 -17.39 11.01 -4.84
C TYR A 43 -16.64 12.27 -4.40
N LYS A 44 -15.32 12.23 -4.52
CA LYS A 44 -14.49 13.44 -4.48
C LYS A 44 -14.32 14.03 -5.87
N LYS A 45 -14.50 15.36 -5.98
CA LYS A 45 -14.21 16.13 -7.20
C LYS A 45 -12.77 15.88 -7.69
N PRO A 46 -12.50 15.91 -9.01
CA PRO A 46 -11.19 15.61 -9.58
C PRO A 46 -10.08 16.53 -9.04
N SER A 47 -10.36 17.81 -8.80
CA SER A 47 -9.41 18.76 -8.22
C SER A 47 -8.97 18.37 -6.81
N ILE A 48 -9.91 17.88 -5.98
CA ILE A 48 -9.63 17.42 -4.61
C ILE A 48 -8.78 16.15 -4.67
N LYS A 49 -9.12 15.20 -5.54
CA LYS A 49 -8.33 13.97 -5.76
C LYS A 49 -6.89 14.29 -6.17
N LYS A 50 -6.68 15.26 -7.08
CA LYS A 50 -5.33 15.73 -7.49
C LYS A 50 -4.57 16.33 -6.31
N LYS A 51 -5.21 17.20 -5.51
CA LYS A 51 -4.61 17.83 -4.32
C LYS A 51 -4.20 16.80 -3.26
N GLU A 52 -5.06 15.83 -2.97
CA GLU A 52 -4.76 14.74 -2.02
C GLU A 52 -3.61 13.85 -2.51
N LYS A 53 -3.58 13.54 -3.82
CA LYS A 53 -2.50 12.74 -4.43
C LYS A 53 -1.14 13.45 -4.31
N LEU A 54 -1.08 14.75 -4.59
CA LEU A 54 0.14 15.56 -4.45
C LEU A 54 0.62 15.61 -3.00
N LYS A 55 -0.27 15.90 -2.04
CA LYS A 55 0.05 15.90 -0.61
C LYS A 55 0.61 14.54 -0.15
N ALA A 56 -0.01 13.44 -0.60
CA ALA A 56 0.46 12.10 -0.26
C ALA A 56 1.85 11.79 -0.85
N ALA A 57 2.13 12.23 -2.08
CA ALA A 57 3.44 12.09 -2.71
C ALA A 57 4.53 12.89 -1.97
N MET A 58 4.24 14.17 -1.66
CA MET A 58 5.16 15.02 -0.87
C MET A 58 5.48 14.40 0.49
N LYS A 59 4.47 13.90 1.21
CA LYS A 59 4.66 13.22 2.50
C LYS A 59 5.52 11.95 2.36
N ARG A 60 5.35 11.17 1.29
CA ARG A 60 6.17 9.98 1.01
C ARG A 60 7.62 10.35 0.74
N ASN A 61 7.86 11.37 -0.07
CA ASN A 61 9.20 11.85 -0.40
C ASN A 61 9.92 12.39 0.84
N ALA A 62 9.23 13.17 1.68
CA ALA A 62 9.79 13.69 2.93
C ALA A 62 10.21 12.54 3.88
N LYS A 63 9.38 11.49 4.01
CA LYS A 63 9.74 10.30 4.81
C LYS A 63 10.98 9.59 4.26
N SER A 64 11.08 9.45 2.93
CA SER A 64 12.23 8.82 2.28
C SER A 64 13.53 9.60 2.53
N LYS A 65 13.48 10.94 2.35
CA LYS A 65 14.61 11.83 2.62
C LYS A 65 15.09 11.74 4.06
N ARG A 66 14.16 11.84 5.03
CA ARG A 66 14.48 11.70 6.46
C ARG A 66 15.13 10.35 6.79
N LYS A 67 14.68 9.26 6.17
CA LYS A 67 15.29 7.93 6.37
C LYS A 67 16.72 7.88 5.82
N MET A 68 16.94 8.45 4.64
CA MET A 68 18.25 8.53 3.99
C MET A 68 19.24 9.38 4.79
N GLU A 69 18.80 10.53 5.29
CA GLU A 69 19.60 11.39 6.18
C GLU A 69 19.96 10.66 7.48
N SER A 70 18.99 9.97 8.08
CA SER A 70 19.22 9.17 9.29
C SER A 70 20.19 8.01 9.07
N SER A 71 20.21 7.37 7.89
CA SER A 71 21.20 6.34 7.58
C SER A 71 22.58 6.92 7.29
N ARG A 72 22.65 8.10 6.65
CA ARG A 72 23.90 8.78 6.34
C ARG A 72 24.61 9.32 7.60
N LYS A 73 23.84 9.71 8.62
CA LYS A 73 24.36 10.18 9.92
C LYS A 73 24.84 9.04 10.85
N LYS A 74 24.60 7.78 10.49
CA LYS A 74 25.00 6.59 11.28
C LYS A 74 26.33 5.98 10.83
N ILE A 75 26.93 6.52 9.77
CA ILE A 75 28.29 6.24 9.29
C ILE A 75 29.17 7.35 9.83
#